data_AF-A0A942SHF9-F1
#
_entry.id   AF-A0A942SHF9-F1
#
_cell.length_a   1.000
_cell.length_b   1.000
_cell.length_c   1.000
_cell.angle_alpha   90.00
_cell.angle_beta   90.00
_cell.angle_gamma   90.00
#
_symmetry.space_group_name_H-M   'P 1'
#
loop_
_entity.id
_entity.type
_entity.pdbx_description
1 polymer ?
#
loop_
_entity_poly.entity_id
_entity_poly.type
_entity_poly.pdbx_seq_one_letter_code
_entity_poly.pdbx_strand_id
1 'polypeptide(L)' 'MPKSSHYRIKAAACTRISEDETMTWEIRAQYRELARAWSECAIEADWIEEQVRKSRAT' A
#
# COMPACT_ATOMS: atom_id res chain seq x y z
N MET A 1 5.26 1.78 -14.33
CA MET A 1 4.35 0.97 -13.49
C MET A 1 3.18 1.85 -13.06
N PRO A 2 1.95 1.31 -12.95
CA PRO A 2 0.84 2.01 -12.29
C PRO A 2 1.29 2.50 -10.91
N LYS A 3 0.87 3.70 -10.50
CA LYS A 3 1.23 4.26 -9.18
C LYS A 3 0.68 3.39 -8.06
N SER A 4 -0.47 2.76 -8.28
CA SER A 4 -1.05 1.81 -7.34
C SER A 4 -0.18 0.56 -7.12
N SER A 5 0.58 0.11 -8.13
CA SER A 5 1.50 -1.03 -7.99
C SER A 5 2.64 -0.74 -7.02
N HIS A 6 3.17 0.49 -7.01
CA HIS A 6 4.22 0.91 -6.08
C HIS A 6 3.77 0.81 -4.62
N TYR A 7 2.56 1.28 -4.33
CA TYR A 7 2.01 1.25 -2.97
C TYR A 7 1.68 -0.18 -2.51
N ARG A 8 1.17 -1.04 -3.40
CA ARG A 8 0.95 -2.47 -3.09
C ARG A 8 2.25 -3.20 -2.74
N ILE A 9 3.34 -2.91 -3.46
CA ILE A 9 4.67 -3.51 -3.16
C ILE A 9 5.14 -3.09 -1.76
N LYS A 10 4.98 -1.81 -1.40
CA LYS A 10 5.32 -1.32 -0.06
C LYS A 10 4.47 -1.95 1.04
N ALA A 11 3.15 -2.03 0.83
CA ALA A 11 2.24 -2.68 1.77
C ALA A 11 2.67 -4.14 2.04
N ALA A 12 2.92 -4.91 0.97
CA ALA A 12 3.36 -6.30 1.08
C ALA A 12 4.72 -6.45 1.78
N ALA A 13 5.66 -5.52 1.57
CA ALA A 13 6.93 -5.52 2.28
C ALA A 13 6.74 -5.26 3.77
N CYS A 14 5.92 -4.27 4.15
CA CYS A 14 5.61 -3.98 5.54
C CYS A 14 4.91 -5.15 6.24
N THR A 15 3.94 -5.81 5.59
CA THR A 15 3.27 -7.01 6.14
C THR A 15 4.28 -8.11 6.46
N ARG A 16 5.16 -8.44 5.51
CA ARG A 16 6.18 -9.49 5.69
C ARG A 16 7.13 -9.18 6.85
N ILE A 17 7.56 -7.93 6.98
CA ILE A 17 8.42 -7.51 8.10
C ILE A 17 7.65 -7.65 9.43
N SER A 18 6.37 -7.27 9.48
CA SER A 18 5.57 -7.37 10.70
C SER A 18 5.29 -8.81 11.18
N GLU A 19 5.50 -9.80 10.31
CA GLU A 19 5.36 -11.22 10.61
C GLU A 19 6.63 -11.83 11.20
N ASP A 20 7.77 -11.13 11.13
CA ASP A 20 9.02 -11.55 11.76
C ASP A 20 8.84 -11.65 13.28
N GLU A 21 8.98 -12.86 13.81
CA GLU A 21 8.81 -13.17 15.22
C GLU A 21 9.99 -12.71 16.08
N THR A 22 11.11 -12.35 15.46
CA THR A 22 12.29 -11.80 16.15
C THR A 22 12.11 -10.32 16.52
N MET A 23 11.10 -9.65 15.96
CA MET A 23 10.82 -8.24 16.22
C MET A 23 9.98 -8.01 17.47
N THR A 24 10.20 -6.87 18.14
CA THR A 24 9.36 -6.45 19.27
C THR A 24 7.94 -6.14 18.82
N TRP A 25 6.98 -6.27 19.74
CA TRP A 25 5.57 -6.03 19.46
C TRP A 25 5.29 -4.59 18.97
N GLU A 26 6.03 -3.60 19.47
CA GLU A 26 5.90 -2.18 19.06
C GLU A 26 6.29 -1.98 17.60
N ILE A 27 7.43 -2.53 17.19
CA ILE A 27 7.89 -2.38 15.81
C ILE A 27 6.96 -3.16 14.87
N ARG A 28 6.47 -4.34 15.29
CA ARG A 28 5.45 -5.08 14.53
C ARG A 28 4.17 -4.26 14.36
N ALA A 29 3.70 -3.58 15.40
CA ALA A 29 2.53 -2.70 15.33
C ALA A 29 2.73 -1.57 14.32
N GLN A 30 3.88 -0.89 14.37
CA GLN A 30 4.23 0.18 13.42
C GLN A 30 4.24 -0.30 11.97
N TYR A 31 4.82 -1.48 11.69
CA TYR A 31 4.81 -2.03 10.33
C TYR A 31 3.41 -2.43 9.87
N ARG A 32 2.52 -2.89 10.77
CA ARG A 32 1.12 -3.15 10.43
C ARG A 32 0.37 -1.86 10.09
N GLU A 33 0.58 -0.79 10.84
CA GLU A 33 0.01 0.52 10.54
C GLU A 33 0.52 1.06 9.19
N LEU A 34 1.83 0.94 8.94
CA LEU A 34 2.41 1.31 7.64
C LEU A 34 1.84 0.48 6.49
N ALA A 35 1.71 -0.84 6.65
CA ALA A 35 1.11 -1.71 5.64
C ALA A 35 -0.32 -1.29 5.29
N ARG A 36 -1.10 -0.90 6.31
CA ARG A 36 -2.45 -0.36 6.14
C ARG A 36 -2.43 0.97 5.38
N ALA A 37 -1.61 1.93 5.80
CA ALA A 37 -1.50 3.22 5.14
C ALA A 37 -1.10 3.08 3.65
N TRP A 38 -0.14 2.20 3.34
CA TRP A 38 0.23 1.92 1.95
C TRP A 38 -0.90 1.26 1.16
N SER A 39 -1.72 0.42 1.79
CA SER A 39 -2.89 -0.19 1.14
C SER A 39 -3.96 0.86 0.81
N GLU A 40 -4.21 1.81 1.71
CA GLU A 40 -5.13 2.93 1.48
C GLU A 40 -4.65 3.82 0.32
N CYS A 41 -3.35 4.16 0.27
CA CYS A 41 -2.76 4.88 -0.86
C CYS A 41 -2.90 4.12 -2.19
N ALA A 42 -2.82 2.78 -2.19
CA ALA A 42 -2.98 1.99 -3.40
C ALA A 42 -4.42 2.09 -3.96
N ILE A 43 -5.42 2.06 -3.08
CA ILE A 43 -6.84 2.20 -3.45
C ILE A 43 -7.10 3.59 -4.03
N GLU A 44 -6.59 4.63 -3.37
CA GLU A 44 -6.74 6.01 -3.87
C GLU A 44 -6.06 6.19 -5.24
N ALA A 45 -4.87 5.63 -5.41
CA ALA A 45 -4.17 5.67 -6.68
C ALA A 45 -4.94 4.96 -7.80
N ASP A 46 -5.55 3.80 -7.53
CA ASP A 46 -6.43 3.10 -8.49
C ASP A 46 -7.61 3.98 -8.89
N TRP A 47 -8.27 4.62 -7.91
CA TRP A 47 -9.41 5.48 -8.17
C TRP A 47 -9.03 6.68 -9.05
N ILE A 48 -7.90 7.34 -8.77
CA ILE A 48 -7.40 8.46 -9.58
C ILE A 48 -7.08 8.00 -11.01
N GLU A 49 -6.38 6.87 -11.17
CA GLU A 49 -6.03 6.31 -12.48
C GLU A 49 -7.30 6.02 -13.29
N GLU A 50 -8.34 5.49 -12.65
CA GLU A 50 -9.63 5.23 -13.25
C GLU A 50 -10.36 6.53 -13.68
N GLN A 51 -10.34 7.59 -12.86
CA GLN A 51 -10.91 8.89 -13.25
C GLN A 51 -10.18 9.49 -14.46
N VAL A 52 -8.85 9.42 -14.49
CA VAL A 52 -8.04 9.88 -15.62
C VAL A 52 -8.36 9.07 -16.88
N ARG A 53 -8.50 7.74 -16.76
CA ARG A 53 -8.86 6.87 -17.88
C ARG A 53 -10.22 7.24 -18.47
N LYS A 54 -11.23 7.48 -17.63
CA LYS A 54 -12.57 7.91 -18.07
C LYS A 54 -12.53 9.27 -18.77
N SER A 55 -11.81 10.24 -18.21
CA SER A 55 -11.70 11.58 -18.79
C SER A 55 -11.05 11.60 -20.18
N ARG A 56 -10.13 10.67 -20.47
CA ARG A 56 -9.45 10.58 -21.79
C ARG A 56 -10.26 9.88 -22.87
N ALA A 57 -11.32 9.17 -22.49
CA ALA A 57 -12.20 8.47 -23.42
C ALA A 57 -13.36 9.34 -23.93
N THR A 58 -13.46 10.58 -23.43
CA THR A 58 -14.45 11.60 -23.82
C THR A 58 -13.75 12.65 -24.68
#